data_AF-A0A2N2MF78-F1
#
_entry.id   AF-A0A2N2MF78-F1
#
_cell.length_a   1.000
_cell.length_b   1.000
_cell.length_c   1.000
_cell.angle_alpha   90.00
_cell.angle_beta   90.00
_cell.angle_gamma   90.00
#
_symmetry.space_group_name_H-M   'P 1'
#
loop_
_entity.id
_entity.type
_entity.pdbx_description
1 polymer ?
#
loop_
_entity_poly.entity_id
_entity_poly.type
_entity_poly.pdbx_seq_one_letter_code
_entity_poly.pdbx_strand_id
1 'polypeptide(L)' 'MSGDLTLLSIFEMQAGLRAGDFSCTELLEAHLQRIHDLEPRIHAFITLVEES' A
#
# COMPACT_ATOMS: atom_id res chain seq x y z
N MET A 1 13.60 0.80 -10.76
CA MET A 1 13.59 0.73 -9.28
C MET A 1 12.30 1.38 -8.83
N SER A 2 11.23 0.61 -8.65
CA SER A 2 10.00 1.14 -8.08
C SER A 2 10.24 1.30 -6.58
N GLY A 3 10.21 2.54 -6.09
CA GLY A 3 10.32 2.82 -4.65
C GLY A 3 9.16 2.17 -3.88
N ASP A 4 9.32 2.02 -2.57
CA ASP A 4 8.24 1.55 -1.70
C ASP A 4 7.02 2.48 -1.84
N LEU A 5 5.94 1.95 -2.42
CA LEU A 5 4.72 2.71 -2.69
C LEU A 5 4.05 3.23 -1.41
N THR A 6 4.35 2.62 -0.26
CA THR A 6 3.83 3.03 1.04
C THR A 6 4.50 4.28 1.61
N LEU A 7 5.57 4.76 0.97
CA LEU A 7 6.27 6.00 1.35
C LEU A 7 5.81 7.22 0.54
N LEU A 8 4.98 7.02 -0.48
CA LEU A 8 4.44 8.10 -1.29
C LEU A 8 3.46 8.93 -0.47
N SER A 9 3.41 10.24 -0.71
CA SER A 9 2.29 11.07 -0.30
C SER A 9 1.05 10.71 -1.12
N ILE A 10 -0.13 11.10 -0.62
CA ILE A 10 -1.39 10.87 -1.34
C ILE A 10 -1.39 11.52 -2.74
N PHE A 11 -0.69 12.65 -2.91
CA PHE A 11 -0.60 13.35 -4.19
C PHE A 11 0.28 12.58 -5.19
N GLU A 12 1.37 11.99 -4.73
CA GLU A 12 2.26 11.15 -5.54
C GLU A 12 1.58 9.84 -5.92
N MET A 13 0.87 9.19 -4.99
CA MET A 13 0.05 8.02 -5.29
C MET A 13 -0.98 8.33 -6.39
N GLN A 14 -1.72 9.43 -6.25
CA GLN A 14 -2.73 9.83 -7.22
C GLN A 14 -2.13 10.19 -8.58
N ALA A 15 -0.94 10.82 -8.60
CA ALA A 15 -0.23 11.12 -9.83
C ALA A 15 0.22 9.84 -10.55
N GLY A 16 0.84 8.90 -9.83
CA GLY A 16 1.31 7.62 -10.40
C GLY A 16 0.17 6.76 -10.95
N LEU A 17 -0.96 6.69 -10.24
CA LEU A 17 -2.16 5.99 -10.73
C LEU A 17 -2.70 6.58 -12.04
N ARG A 18 -2.71 7.92 -12.16
CA ARG A 18 -3.17 8.59 -13.40
C ARG A 18 -2.17 8.43 -14.54
N ALA A 19 -0.89 8.42 -14.23
CA ALA A 19 0.18 8.21 -15.20
C ALA A 19 0.25 6.75 -15.68
N GLY A 20 -0.29 5.81 -14.90
CA GLY A 20 -0.16 4.37 -15.16
C GLY A 20 1.20 3.82 -14.75
N ASP A 21 1.91 4.51 -13.85
CA ASP A 21 3.23 4.08 -13.34
C ASP A 21 3.10 2.79 -12.48
N PHE A 22 1.93 2.61 -11.87
CA PHE A 22 1.48 1.41 -11.16
C PHE A 22 -0.05 1.40 -11.15
N SER A 23 -0.61 0.22 -10.96
CA SER A 23 -2.04 -0.04 -10.85
C SER A 23 -2.55 0.17 -9.42
N CYS A 24 -3.88 0.30 -9.30
CA CYS A 24 -4.54 0.31 -7.99
C CYS A 24 -4.27 -0.97 -7.20
N THR A 25 -4.17 -2.12 -7.87
CA THR A 25 -3.89 -3.41 -7.25
C THR A 25 -2.47 -3.44 -6.69
N GLU A 26 -1.47 -3.03 -7.46
CA GLU A 26 -0.08 -2.95 -6.97
C GLU A 26 0.06 -2.01 -5.76
N LEU A 27 -0.66 -0.87 -5.78
CA LEU A 27 -0.66 0.07 -4.64
C LEU A 27 -1.34 -0.55 -3.41
N LEU A 28 -2.44 -1.27 -3.58
CA LEU A 28 -3.15 -1.96 -2.50
C LEU A 28 -2.28 -3.07 -1.90
N GLU A 29 -1.73 -3.96 -2.73
CA GLU A 29 -0.88 -5.06 -2.30
C GLU A 29 0.34 -4.57 -1.51
N ALA A 30 0.95 -3.46 -1.93
CA ALA A 30 2.06 -2.85 -1.19
C ALA A 30 1.66 -2.42 0.23
N HIS A 31 0.45 -1.88 0.41
CA HIS A 31 -0.05 -1.50 1.73
C HIS A 31 -0.42 -2.73 2.58
N LEU A 32 -1.07 -3.74 2.00
CA LEU A 32 -1.42 -4.98 2.70
C LEU A 32 -0.15 -5.71 3.17
N GLN A 33 0.86 -5.83 2.32
CA GLN A 33 2.14 -6.42 2.68
C GLN A 33 2.79 -5.69 3.86
N ARG A 34 2.80 -4.36 3.83
CA ARG A 34 3.34 -3.57 4.94
C ARG A 34 2.56 -3.77 6.24
N ILE A 35 1.24 -3.87 6.16
CA ILE A 35 0.39 -4.17 7.33
C ILE A 35 0.78 -5.54 7.88
N HIS A 36 0.85 -6.58 7.05
CA HIS A 36 1.25 -7.92 7.50
C HIS A 36 2.64 -7.95 8.16
N ASP A 37 3.60 -7.18 7.65
CA ASP A 37 4.96 -7.14 8.18
C ASP A 37 5.07 -6.43 9.54
N LEU A 38 4.26 -5.38 9.75
CA LEU A 38 4.35 -4.50 10.93
C LEU A 38 3.33 -4.83 12.02
N GLU A 39 2.15 -5.31 11.64
CA GLU A 39 1.04 -5.53 12.55
C GLU A 39 1.37 -6.45 13.75
N PRO A 40 2.15 -7.54 13.60
CA PRO A 40 2.56 -8.37 14.74
C PRO A 40 3.38 -7.64 15.80
N ARG A 41 3.90 -6.44 15.49
CA ARG A 41 4.77 -5.65 16.38
C ARG A 41 4.06 -4.44 16.97
N ILE A 42 3.20 -3.79 16.20
CA ILE A 42 2.61 -2.49 16.59
C ILE A 42 1.12 -2.58 16.95
N HIS A 43 0.43 -3.66 16.55
CA HIS A 43 -0.98 -3.88 16.86
C HIS A 43 -1.89 -2.67 16.55
N ALA A 44 -1.77 -2.13 15.33
CA ALA A 44 -2.47 -0.91 14.92
C ALA A 44 -3.85 -1.21 14.29
N PHE A 45 -4.04 -2.40 13.72
CA PHE A 45 -5.26 -2.80 13.03
C PHE A 45 -6.03 -3.86 13.83
N ILE A 46 -7.25 -3.52 14.27
CA ILE A 46 -8.11 -4.47 14.99
C ILE A 46 -8.68 -5.54 14.04
N THR A 47 -9.02 -5.14 12.81
CA THR A 47 -9.57 -6.03 11.79
C THR A 47 -9.07 -5.56 10.43
N LEU A 48 -8.50 -6.48 9.67
CA LEU A 48 -8.11 -6.27 8.28
C LEU A 48 -9.13 -6.99 7.38
N VAL A 49 -9.69 -6.29 6.39
CA VAL A 49 -10.64 -6.85 5.42
C VAL A 49 -9.93 -6.94 4.08
N GLU A 50 -9.72 -8.15 3.61
CA GLU A 50 -9.01 -8.45 2.36
C GLU A 50 -9.89 -9.36 1.50
N GLU A 51 -9.82 -9.19 0.18
CA GLU A 51 -10.52 -10.07 -0.75
C GLU A 51 -9.73 -11.37 -0.91
N SER A 52 -10.43 -12.50 -0.97
CA SER A 52 -9.87 -13.88 -1.04
C SER A 52 -9.71 -14.38 -2.47
#